data_AF-A0AA35WR54-F1
#
_entry.id   AF-A0AA35WR54-F1
#
_cell.length_a   1.000
_cell.length_b   1.000
_cell.length_c   1.000
_cell.angle_alpha   90.00
_cell.angle_beta   90.00
_cell.angle_gamma   90.00
#
_symmetry.space_group_name_H-M   'P 1'
#
loop_
_entity.id
_entity.type
_entity.pdbx_description
1 polymer ?
#
loop_
_entity_poly.entity_id
_entity_poly.type
_entity_poly.pdbx_seq_one_letter_code
_entity_poly.pdbx_strand_id
1 'polypeptide(L)'
;GSFNVFPREAQLQSCLTGLVEALLTPPTTDDPQEKVTAQKKLLFNQLPANVQKSVLLHAAADENGGVLRQCKVWLVIIKLFPDMVKTLGLDAYDLLSKEQSTAVMADNQSRELLVCEVIPLLLASPEIRLELPVVRSSGQSTTLKTSHLCQWLESVASFYTTVTSQALLGGRGHKCAGKVGWDQLHQLLMRTAEKCGWREVILSNQIGPHLPSRVRWLGVEKLSGYNPHVKPFEAPRPVAIACFYIAVFLFFEMAWDYCREMLAPAFGGSSVPVAGRAPWLVVEEYQHHPTSLDDKTSKRRKADDSRPSLNFNTGSRSVDQKMVERFMVATDCWDFLQSNVTYQQEFMRLGQQWGALEWSWLGMFRADMAVFKCDHTLAMQILTHEWHKVSEDEKTSPMATRIIMQMVNCAMVLGDSRGACSFASEVVSLLPSSQVLPGVTSPRTLPPQHTSGRQLRLLCCTPDEIMPFCMEVIIRTLKDVAFGDPKNERALGQLLVLLQYQWPKEEEIFASLITTIQKRRRFHFPEFFDYIILIDILEEMLYLANCDSLQITLLPQTDANKGRTVTRGVNRGAREELMLAMEQQIKRCEEPVEPLLRHFFKQEKLSLGGKHATT
;
A
#
# COMPACT_ATOMS: atom_id res chain seq x y z
N GLY A 1 57.75 -1.56 -47.97
CA GLY A 1 58.84 -1.70 -46.97
C GLY A 1 58.20 -1.73 -45.60
N SER A 2 58.40 -2.84 -44.89
CA SER A 2 57.76 -3.22 -43.64
C SER A 2 57.87 -2.17 -42.53
N PHE A 3 56.75 -1.77 -41.94
CA PHE A 3 56.77 -1.17 -40.61
C PHE A 3 56.83 -2.29 -39.58
N ASN A 4 57.91 -2.28 -38.81
CA ASN A 4 58.22 -3.22 -37.74
C ASN A 4 57.05 -3.35 -36.75
N VAL A 5 56.54 -4.56 -36.59
CA VAL A 5 55.73 -4.95 -35.43
C VAL A 5 56.59 -4.71 -34.19
N PHE A 6 56.14 -3.84 -33.27
CA PHE A 6 56.89 -3.55 -32.05
C PHE A 6 56.96 -4.84 -31.21
N PRO A 7 58.15 -5.37 -30.87
CA PRO A 7 58.28 -6.68 -30.21
C PRO A 7 57.69 -6.75 -28.78
N ARG A 8 57.16 -5.64 -28.25
CA ARG A 8 56.52 -5.54 -26.93
C ARG A 8 55.11 -4.94 -26.98
N GLU A 9 54.50 -4.85 -28.17
CA GLU A 9 53.19 -4.20 -28.36
C GLU A 9 52.10 -4.84 -27.49
N ALA A 10 52.06 -6.16 -27.39
CA ALA A 10 51.11 -6.87 -26.53
C ALA A 10 51.32 -6.60 -25.02
N GLN A 11 52.57 -6.44 -24.59
CA GLN A 11 52.89 -6.10 -23.18
C GLN A 11 52.51 -4.66 -22.87
N LEU A 12 52.76 -3.73 -23.80
CA LEU A 12 52.36 -2.33 -23.67
C LEU A 12 50.83 -2.19 -23.64
N GLN A 13 50.11 -2.87 -24.53
CA GLN A 13 48.64 -2.90 -24.52
C GLN A 13 48.11 -3.48 -23.21
N SER A 14 48.68 -4.56 -22.70
CA SER A 14 48.33 -5.12 -21.38
C SER A 14 48.57 -4.12 -20.23
N CYS A 15 49.68 -3.39 -20.25
CA CYS A 15 49.95 -2.34 -19.28
C CYS A 15 48.95 -1.18 -19.38
N LEU A 16 48.65 -0.71 -20.60
CA LEU A 16 47.68 0.37 -20.84
C LEU A 16 46.27 -0.04 -20.39
N THR A 17 45.81 -1.25 -20.73
CA THR A 17 44.56 -1.81 -20.23
C THR A 17 44.57 -1.86 -18.70
N GLY A 18 45.67 -2.32 -18.09
CA GLY A 18 45.83 -2.32 -16.63
C GLY A 18 45.77 -0.94 -15.97
N LEU A 19 46.20 0.13 -16.65
CA LEU A 19 46.04 1.52 -16.19
C LEU A 19 44.59 1.98 -16.28
N VAL A 20 43.92 1.66 -17.39
CA VAL A 20 42.50 2.00 -17.59
C VAL A 20 41.61 1.28 -16.57
N GLU A 21 41.80 -0.02 -16.36
CA GLU A 21 41.05 -0.79 -15.35
C GLU A 21 41.30 -0.28 -13.92
N ALA A 22 42.52 0.20 -13.64
CA ALA A 22 42.81 0.85 -12.37
C ALA A 22 42.02 2.15 -12.20
N LEU A 23 41.77 2.91 -13.26
CA LEU A 23 40.93 4.13 -13.21
C LEU A 23 39.45 3.81 -13.04
N LEU A 24 38.98 2.68 -13.58
CA LEU A 24 37.58 2.23 -13.49
C LEU A 24 37.21 1.62 -12.14
N THR A 25 38.21 1.20 -11.35
CA THR A 25 37.99 0.58 -10.04
C THR A 25 37.78 1.63 -8.93
N PRO A 26 36.67 1.55 -8.17
CA PRO A 26 36.40 2.45 -7.05
C PRO A 26 37.42 2.22 -5.91
N PRO A 27 37.69 3.24 -5.07
CA PRO A 27 38.50 3.07 -3.88
C PRO A 27 37.75 2.21 -2.85
N THR A 28 38.26 1.02 -2.55
CA THR A 28 37.71 0.12 -1.53
C THR A 28 38.74 -0.10 -0.45
N THR A 29 38.35 0.12 0.81
CA THR A 29 39.23 0.25 1.98
C THR A 29 39.85 -1.06 2.50
N ASP A 30 39.53 -2.22 1.95
CA ASP A 30 39.92 -3.53 2.53
C ASP A 30 40.67 -4.48 1.56
N ASP A 31 41.20 -3.99 0.43
CA ASP A 31 41.84 -4.85 -0.58
C ASP A 31 43.39 -4.74 -0.57
N PRO A 32 44.16 -5.84 -0.42
CA PRO A 32 45.61 -5.83 -0.59
C PRO A 32 46.07 -5.32 -1.99
N GLN A 33 45.19 -5.25 -2.99
CA GLN A 33 45.48 -4.66 -4.30
C GLN A 33 45.38 -3.12 -4.35
N GLU A 34 44.88 -2.45 -3.31
CA GLU A 34 44.64 -0.99 -3.33
C GLU A 34 45.92 -0.18 -3.57
N LYS A 35 47.05 -0.60 -2.99
CA LYS A 35 48.36 0.04 -3.21
C LYS A 35 48.82 -0.05 -4.67
N VAL A 36 48.59 -1.18 -5.33
CA VAL A 36 48.96 -1.41 -6.73
C VAL A 36 48.07 -0.59 -7.66
N THR A 37 46.76 -0.54 -7.37
CA THR A 37 45.80 0.30 -8.10
C THR A 37 46.12 1.79 -7.94
N ALA A 38 46.49 2.24 -6.74
CA ALA A 38 46.90 3.62 -6.49
C ALA A 38 48.19 3.99 -7.25
N GLN A 39 49.17 3.09 -7.30
CA GLN A 39 50.39 3.29 -8.10
C GLN A 39 50.10 3.39 -9.60
N LYS A 40 49.20 2.56 -10.11
CA LYS A 40 48.75 2.62 -11.52
C LYS A 40 48.05 3.95 -11.82
N LYS A 41 47.16 4.44 -10.94
CA LYS A 41 46.53 5.77 -11.06
C LYS A 41 47.58 6.89 -11.08
N LEU A 42 48.59 6.82 -10.21
CA LEU A 42 49.68 7.79 -10.16
C LEU A 42 50.50 7.79 -11.47
N LEU A 43 50.83 6.61 -11.99
CA LEU A 43 51.57 6.47 -13.24
C LEU A 43 50.79 7.06 -14.42
N PHE A 44 49.48 6.83 -14.48
CA PHE A 44 48.63 7.43 -15.51
C PHE A 44 48.63 8.96 -15.42
N ASN A 45 48.53 9.52 -14.21
CA ASN A 45 48.53 10.96 -13.99
C ASN A 45 49.84 11.66 -14.36
N GLN A 46 50.96 10.92 -14.47
CA GLN A 46 52.24 11.44 -14.93
C GLN A 46 52.35 11.52 -16.47
N LEU A 47 51.41 10.90 -17.21
CA LEU A 47 51.39 10.98 -18.67
C LEU A 47 50.95 12.37 -19.15
N PRO A 48 51.46 12.85 -20.30
CA PRO A 48 50.97 14.07 -20.93
C PRO A 48 49.47 13.99 -21.25
N ALA A 49 48.75 15.11 -21.12
CA ALA A 49 47.29 15.17 -21.28
C ALA A 49 46.79 14.65 -22.65
N ASN A 50 47.53 14.90 -23.72
CA ASN A 50 47.22 14.38 -25.05
C ASN A 50 47.35 12.84 -25.12
N VAL A 51 48.34 12.26 -24.44
CA VAL A 51 48.55 10.82 -24.35
C VAL A 51 47.49 10.16 -23.48
N GLN A 52 47.13 10.78 -22.35
CA GLN A 52 46.02 10.33 -21.51
C GLN A 52 44.71 10.24 -22.31
N LYS A 53 44.40 11.30 -23.06
CA LYS A 53 43.20 11.36 -23.90
C LYS A 53 43.21 10.28 -24.99
N SER A 54 44.33 10.09 -25.69
CA SER A 54 44.43 9.07 -26.75
C SER A 54 44.32 7.65 -26.20
N VAL A 55 44.94 7.36 -25.06
CA VAL A 55 44.88 6.03 -24.40
C VAL A 55 43.44 5.70 -24.01
N LEU A 56 42.73 6.66 -23.39
CA LEU A 56 41.35 6.45 -22.97
C LEU A 56 40.38 6.32 -24.15
N LEU A 57 40.54 7.14 -25.20
CA LEU A 57 39.72 7.02 -26.42
C LEU A 57 39.94 5.68 -27.12
N HIS A 58 41.18 5.21 -27.18
CA HIS A 58 41.49 3.89 -27.74
C HIS A 58 40.89 2.77 -26.90
N ALA A 59 40.98 2.85 -25.57
CA ALA A 59 40.37 1.88 -24.67
C ALA A 59 38.84 1.86 -24.74
N ALA A 60 38.21 3.00 -25.04
CA ALA A 60 36.76 3.09 -25.25
C ALA A 60 36.31 2.57 -26.62
N ALA A 61 37.22 2.44 -27.59
CA ALA A 61 36.93 1.90 -28.93
C ALA A 61 37.09 0.36 -28.99
N ASP A 62 37.57 -0.26 -27.92
CA ASP A 62 37.71 -1.73 -27.84
C ASP A 62 36.34 -2.40 -27.70
N GLU A 63 35.90 -3.04 -28.79
CA GLU A 63 34.61 -3.72 -28.91
C GLU A 63 34.44 -4.90 -27.91
N ASN A 64 35.55 -5.43 -27.38
CA ASN A 64 35.52 -6.56 -26.43
C ASN A 64 35.07 -6.14 -25.02
N GLY A 65 34.99 -4.84 -24.74
CA GLY A 65 34.71 -4.31 -23.41
C GLY A 65 33.22 -4.25 -23.00
N GLY A 66 32.30 -4.33 -23.97
CA GLY A 66 30.86 -4.12 -23.74
C GLY A 66 30.48 -2.65 -23.49
N VAL A 67 29.18 -2.36 -23.65
CA VAL A 67 28.61 -1.00 -23.56
C VAL A 67 28.88 -0.32 -22.20
N LEU A 68 28.72 -1.07 -21.11
CA LEU A 68 28.91 -0.56 -19.75
C LEU A 68 30.36 -0.09 -19.51
N ARG A 69 31.35 -0.86 -19.94
CA ARG A 69 32.77 -0.49 -19.80
C ARG A 69 33.09 0.74 -20.64
N GLN A 70 32.62 0.77 -21.89
CA GLN A 70 32.81 1.90 -22.79
C GLN A 70 32.28 3.20 -22.17
N CYS A 71 31.06 3.17 -21.61
CA CYS A 71 30.48 4.33 -20.95
C CYS A 71 31.24 4.75 -19.69
N LYS A 72 31.74 3.81 -18.88
CA LYS A 72 32.59 4.14 -17.71
C LYS A 72 33.91 4.80 -18.13
N VAL A 73 34.53 4.35 -19.22
CA VAL A 73 35.74 5.00 -19.77
C VAL A 73 35.42 6.41 -20.26
N TRP A 74 34.30 6.60 -20.98
CA TRP A 74 33.84 7.95 -21.38
C TRP A 74 33.60 8.88 -20.18
N LEU A 75 33.03 8.38 -19.09
CA LEU A 75 32.88 9.17 -17.86
C LEU A 75 34.22 9.59 -17.25
N VAL A 76 35.24 8.71 -17.28
CA VAL A 76 36.60 9.07 -16.85
C VAL A 76 37.19 10.15 -17.77
N ILE A 77 37.01 10.03 -19.08
CA ILE A 77 37.45 11.06 -20.04
C ILE A 77 36.79 12.39 -19.71
N ILE A 78 35.47 12.45 -19.48
CA ILE A 78 34.77 13.70 -19.19
C ILE A 78 35.20 14.30 -17.85
N LYS A 79 35.48 13.47 -16.84
CA LYS A 79 36.00 13.93 -15.54
C LYS A 79 37.39 14.59 -15.68
N LEU A 80 38.23 14.11 -16.60
CA LEU A 80 39.56 14.67 -16.89
C LEU A 80 39.53 15.82 -17.91
N PHE A 81 38.62 15.77 -18.87
CA PHE A 81 38.46 16.68 -20.01
C PHE A 81 36.99 17.08 -20.15
N PRO A 82 36.51 18.07 -19.35
CA PRO A 82 35.10 18.43 -19.29
C PRO A 82 34.49 18.92 -20.62
N ASP A 83 35.32 19.42 -21.53
CA ASP A 83 34.95 19.87 -22.89
C ASP A 83 34.37 18.75 -23.78
N MET A 84 34.64 17.50 -23.42
CA MET A 84 34.16 16.31 -24.13
C MET A 84 32.72 15.92 -23.76
N VAL A 85 32.10 16.57 -22.77
CA VAL A 85 30.75 16.21 -22.29
C VAL A 85 29.67 16.35 -23.37
N LYS A 86 29.80 17.34 -24.26
CA LYS A 86 28.84 17.58 -25.34
C LYS A 86 28.87 16.51 -26.44
N THR A 87 29.97 15.80 -26.58
CA THR A 87 30.13 14.71 -27.55
C THR A 87 29.93 13.37 -26.85
N LEU A 88 30.91 12.96 -26.02
CA LEU A 88 30.93 11.65 -25.36
C LEU A 88 29.79 11.48 -24.35
N GLY A 89 29.36 12.55 -23.68
CA GLY A 89 28.28 12.46 -22.69
C GLY A 89 26.93 12.16 -23.34
N LEU A 90 26.61 12.81 -24.46
CA LEU A 90 25.38 12.53 -25.20
C LEU A 90 25.44 11.17 -25.89
N ASP A 91 26.63 10.76 -26.37
CA ASP A 91 26.82 9.45 -26.98
C ASP A 91 26.70 8.32 -25.94
N ALA A 92 27.19 8.55 -24.70
CA ALA A 92 26.98 7.66 -23.56
C ALA A 92 25.48 7.51 -23.24
N TYR A 93 24.74 8.62 -23.23
CA TYR A 93 23.30 8.60 -23.00
C TYR A 93 22.58 7.75 -24.05
N ASP A 94 22.84 7.97 -25.34
CA ASP A 94 22.16 7.25 -26.42
C ASP A 94 22.48 5.75 -26.40
N LEU A 95 23.74 5.40 -26.12
CA LEU A 95 24.18 4.01 -26.09
C LEU A 95 23.51 3.25 -24.93
N LEU A 96 23.53 3.82 -23.71
CA LEU A 96 22.87 3.23 -22.54
C LEU A 96 21.35 3.21 -22.67
N SER A 97 20.75 4.26 -23.25
CA SER A 97 19.30 4.30 -23.47
C SER A 97 18.84 3.25 -24.49
N LYS A 98 19.64 2.97 -25.53
CA LYS A 98 19.36 1.89 -26.50
C LYS A 98 19.47 0.52 -25.86
N GLU A 99 20.52 0.28 -25.07
CA GLU A 99 20.73 -0.99 -24.35
C GLU A 99 19.55 -1.32 -23.42
N GLN A 100 18.97 -0.30 -22.76
CA GLN A 100 17.77 -0.44 -21.93
C GLN A 100 16.50 -0.84 -22.69
N SER A 101 16.42 -0.51 -23.98
CA SER A 101 15.24 -0.77 -24.82
C SER A 101 15.25 -2.17 -25.42
N THR A 102 16.44 -2.79 -25.55
CA THR A 102 16.63 -4.11 -26.15
C THR A 102 16.67 -5.26 -25.14
N ALA A 103 16.99 -4.97 -23.87
CA ALA A 103 17.08 -5.98 -22.82
C ALA A 103 15.79 -6.04 -21.97
N VAL A 104 15.11 -7.19 -21.98
CA VAL A 104 13.88 -7.49 -21.19
C VAL A 104 14.14 -7.36 -19.67
N MET A 105 15.39 -7.53 -19.25
CA MET A 105 15.90 -7.29 -17.90
C MET A 105 17.23 -6.56 -18.04
N ALA A 106 17.20 -5.28 -18.45
CA ALA A 106 18.42 -4.47 -18.54
C ALA A 106 19.22 -4.60 -17.24
N ASP A 107 20.51 -4.93 -17.33
CA ASP A 107 21.39 -5.03 -16.17
C ASP A 107 21.23 -3.77 -15.32
N ASN A 108 20.87 -3.93 -14.04
CA ASN A 108 20.59 -2.81 -13.14
C ASN A 108 21.74 -1.79 -13.14
N GLN A 109 22.96 -2.24 -13.44
CA GLN A 109 24.17 -1.42 -13.51
C GLN A 109 24.18 -0.40 -14.67
N SER A 110 23.70 -0.75 -15.87
CA SER A 110 23.63 0.22 -16.99
C SER A 110 22.56 1.28 -16.74
N ARG A 111 21.45 0.90 -16.13
CA ARG A 111 20.39 1.83 -15.69
C ARG A 111 20.88 2.76 -14.58
N GLU A 112 21.55 2.19 -13.58
CA GLU A 112 22.15 2.96 -12.48
C GLU A 112 23.22 3.92 -13.01
N LEU A 113 24.11 3.50 -13.91
CA LEU A 113 25.13 4.37 -14.50
C LEU A 113 24.52 5.54 -15.28
N LEU A 114 23.48 5.27 -16.08
CA LEU A 114 22.77 6.30 -16.84
C LEU A 114 22.16 7.36 -15.92
N VAL A 115 21.41 6.91 -14.91
CA VAL A 115 20.61 7.79 -14.04
C VAL A 115 21.44 8.46 -12.95
N CYS A 116 22.39 7.75 -12.35
CA CYS A 116 23.16 8.26 -11.20
C CYS A 116 24.44 9.00 -11.62
N GLU A 117 24.99 8.76 -12.81
CA GLU A 117 26.23 9.42 -13.26
C GLU A 117 26.05 10.24 -14.56
N VAL A 118 25.54 9.63 -15.64
CA VAL A 118 25.51 10.28 -16.96
C VAL A 118 24.53 11.45 -17.03
N ILE A 119 23.26 11.26 -16.67
CA ILE A 119 22.25 12.34 -16.71
C ILE A 119 22.62 13.50 -15.76
N PRO A 120 23.03 13.26 -14.49
CA PRO A 120 23.44 14.33 -13.59
C PRO A 120 24.62 15.16 -14.13
N LEU A 121 25.57 14.51 -14.80
CA LEU A 121 26.73 15.15 -15.45
C LEU A 121 26.29 16.04 -16.62
N LEU A 122 25.39 15.54 -17.48
CA LEU A 122 24.86 16.29 -18.62
C LEU A 122 24.09 17.54 -18.16
N LEU A 123 23.25 17.40 -17.13
CA LEU A 123 22.47 18.51 -16.58
C LEU A 123 23.35 19.56 -15.87
N ALA A 124 24.44 19.13 -15.23
CA ALA A 124 25.37 20.03 -14.54
C ALA A 124 26.28 20.81 -15.50
N SER A 125 26.56 20.28 -16.69
CA SER A 125 27.52 20.90 -17.61
C SER A 125 26.97 22.21 -18.21
N PRO A 126 27.72 23.33 -18.16
CA PRO A 126 27.33 24.58 -18.82
C PRO A 126 27.40 24.51 -20.35
N GLU A 127 28.09 23.52 -20.91
CA GLU A 127 28.23 23.31 -22.35
C GLU A 127 26.96 22.74 -22.99
N ILE A 128 26.15 22.02 -22.20
CA ILE A 128 24.86 21.51 -22.65
C ILE A 128 23.83 22.65 -22.61
N ARG A 129 23.41 23.11 -23.78
CA ARG A 129 22.45 24.22 -23.94
C ARG A 129 21.30 23.78 -24.85
N LEU A 130 20.11 24.27 -24.54
CA LEU A 130 18.93 24.06 -25.37
C LEU A 130 19.02 24.91 -26.64
N GLU A 131 18.37 24.42 -27.70
CA GLU A 131 18.17 25.12 -28.98
C GLU A 131 19.46 25.47 -29.75
N LEU A 132 20.60 24.91 -29.33
CA LEU A 132 21.88 25.02 -30.02
C LEU A 132 22.30 23.66 -30.61
N PRO A 133 22.85 23.63 -31.83
CA PRO A 133 23.36 22.40 -32.44
C PRO A 133 24.62 21.93 -31.72
N VAL A 134 24.66 20.64 -31.41
CA VAL A 134 25.79 19.95 -30.78
C VAL A 134 26.29 18.86 -31.72
N VAL A 135 27.58 18.89 -32.05
CA VAL A 135 28.22 17.87 -32.89
C VAL A 135 28.60 16.66 -32.03
N ARG A 136 28.15 15.46 -32.44
CA ARG A 136 28.43 14.16 -31.80
C ARG A 136 29.80 13.61 -32.19
N SER A 137 30.28 12.56 -31.53
CA SER A 137 31.48 11.84 -31.98
C SER A 137 31.32 11.23 -33.38
N SER A 138 30.09 10.89 -33.77
CA SER A 138 29.73 10.40 -35.11
C SER A 138 29.75 11.47 -36.20
N GLY A 139 29.99 12.74 -35.86
CA GLY A 139 29.90 13.88 -36.78
C GLY A 139 28.49 14.38 -37.06
N GLN A 140 27.45 13.75 -36.50
CA GLN A 140 26.07 14.22 -36.62
C GLN A 140 25.82 15.42 -35.71
N SER A 141 25.00 16.37 -36.16
CA SER A 141 24.56 17.51 -35.35
C SER A 141 23.19 17.23 -34.73
N THR A 142 23.07 17.35 -33.40
CA THR A 142 21.82 17.19 -32.66
C THR A 142 21.46 18.49 -31.94
N THR A 143 20.20 18.94 -32.05
CA THR A 143 19.70 20.09 -31.28
C THR A 143 18.88 19.59 -30.09
N LEU A 144 19.28 19.95 -28.89
CA LEU A 144 18.56 19.58 -27.67
C LEU A 144 17.34 20.49 -27.46
N LYS A 145 16.19 19.88 -27.16
CA LYS A 145 14.92 20.55 -26.86
C LYS A 145 14.51 20.22 -25.44
N THR A 146 13.58 21.01 -24.88
CA THR A 146 12.95 20.75 -23.57
C THR A 146 12.44 19.31 -23.45
N SER A 147 11.87 18.75 -24.53
CA SER A 147 11.38 17.36 -24.55
C SER A 147 12.46 16.31 -24.25
N HIS A 148 13.71 16.53 -24.67
CA HIS A 148 14.79 15.59 -24.36
C HIS A 148 15.15 15.62 -22.87
N LEU A 149 15.18 16.81 -22.27
CA LEU A 149 15.43 16.95 -20.82
C LEU A 149 14.28 16.37 -20.00
N CYS A 150 13.04 16.53 -20.48
CA CYS A 150 11.87 15.86 -19.90
C CYS A 150 12.02 14.34 -19.95
N GLN A 151 12.46 13.76 -21.07
CA GLN A 151 12.74 12.31 -21.16
C GLN A 151 13.83 11.86 -20.19
N TRP A 152 14.90 12.66 -20.02
CA TRP A 152 15.93 12.37 -19.01
C TRP A 152 15.33 12.35 -17.61
N LEU A 153 14.50 13.33 -17.31
CA LEU A 153 13.83 13.46 -16.03
C LEU A 153 12.85 12.29 -15.77
N GLU A 154 12.13 11.82 -16.78
CA GLU A 154 11.27 10.65 -16.72
C GLU A 154 12.04 9.35 -16.44
N SER A 155 13.19 9.16 -17.08
CA SER A 155 14.07 8.01 -16.85
C SER A 155 14.64 8.01 -15.42
N VAL A 156 15.07 9.17 -14.95
CA VAL A 156 15.54 9.38 -13.58
C VAL A 156 14.43 9.09 -12.58
N ALA A 157 13.24 9.64 -12.80
CA ALA A 157 12.09 9.44 -11.93
C ALA A 157 11.71 7.96 -11.86
N SER A 158 11.58 7.28 -13.01
CA SER A 158 11.30 5.85 -13.11
C SER A 158 12.26 5.01 -12.25
N PHE A 159 13.56 5.26 -12.35
CA PHE A 159 14.56 4.55 -11.56
C PHE A 159 14.40 4.79 -10.06
N TYR A 160 14.38 6.05 -9.61
CA TYR A 160 14.29 6.34 -8.18
C TYR A 160 12.95 5.93 -7.57
N THR A 161 11.84 6.08 -8.28
CA THR A 161 10.52 5.62 -7.80
C THR A 161 10.45 4.10 -7.73
N THR A 162 11.03 3.38 -8.69
CA THR A 162 11.06 1.90 -8.70
C THR A 162 11.99 1.35 -7.63
N VAL A 163 13.18 1.92 -7.48
CA VAL A 163 14.13 1.53 -6.42
C VAL A 163 13.52 1.80 -5.05
N THR A 164 12.87 2.95 -4.90
CA THR A 164 12.15 3.29 -3.68
C THR A 164 11.01 2.30 -3.45
N SER A 165 10.19 1.98 -4.48
CA SER A 165 9.10 0.99 -4.41
C SER A 165 9.55 -0.41 -3.99
N GLN A 166 10.64 -0.91 -4.57
CA GLN A 166 11.24 -2.19 -4.21
C GLN A 166 11.77 -2.22 -2.77
N ALA A 167 12.22 -1.08 -2.23
CA ALA A 167 12.67 -1.00 -0.85
C ALA A 167 11.54 -1.12 0.18
N LEU A 168 10.27 -0.81 -0.17
CA LEU A 168 9.13 -1.19 0.69
C LEU A 168 8.97 -2.71 0.73
N LEU A 169 9.10 -3.40 -0.40
CA LEU A 169 8.83 -4.85 -0.52
C LEU A 169 9.92 -5.75 0.10
N GLY A 170 10.81 -5.22 0.94
CA GLY A 170 11.87 -6.01 1.59
C GLY A 170 13.00 -6.45 0.65
N GLY A 171 13.09 -5.89 -0.57
CA GLY A 171 14.24 -6.10 -1.46
C GLY A 171 15.54 -5.60 -0.82
N ARG A 172 16.71 -6.11 -1.26
CA ARG A 172 18.02 -5.60 -0.81
C ARG A 172 18.02 -4.08 -0.97
N GLY A 173 18.13 -3.35 0.14
CA GLY A 173 18.05 -1.90 0.16
C GLY A 173 19.09 -1.30 -0.79
N HIS A 174 18.62 -0.65 -1.85
CA HIS A 174 19.49 0.13 -2.72
C HIS A 174 19.94 1.40 -2.00
N LYS A 175 21.18 1.83 -2.20
CA LYS A 175 21.76 3.03 -1.53
C LYS A 175 20.97 4.31 -1.81
N CYS A 176 20.19 4.32 -2.89
CA CYS A 176 19.39 5.45 -3.33
C CYS A 176 17.89 5.33 -3.05
N ALA A 177 17.45 4.39 -2.20
CA ALA A 177 16.02 4.24 -1.88
C ALA A 177 15.52 5.28 -0.87
N GLY A 178 14.22 5.57 -0.91
CA GLY A 178 13.55 6.39 0.08
C GLY A 178 13.98 7.87 0.01
N LYS A 179 14.21 8.49 1.17
CA LYS A 179 14.51 9.94 1.26
C LYS A 179 15.71 10.36 0.39
N VAL A 180 16.76 9.55 0.36
CA VAL A 180 17.95 9.82 -0.46
C VAL A 180 17.60 9.87 -1.94
N GLY A 181 16.74 8.95 -2.41
CA GLY A 181 16.27 8.95 -3.79
C GLY A 181 15.42 10.17 -4.13
N TRP A 182 14.50 10.54 -3.23
CA TRP A 182 13.69 11.76 -3.40
C TRP A 182 14.57 13.01 -3.44
N ASP A 183 15.54 13.15 -2.54
CA ASP A 183 16.45 14.30 -2.52
C ASP A 183 17.25 14.42 -3.83
N GLN A 184 17.70 13.29 -4.40
CA GLN A 184 18.39 13.27 -5.71
C GLN A 184 17.45 13.64 -6.86
N LEU A 185 16.22 13.10 -6.88
CA LEU A 185 15.24 13.44 -7.90
C LEU A 185 14.91 14.95 -7.89
N HIS A 186 14.77 15.54 -6.71
CA HIS A 186 14.56 16.98 -6.56
C HIS A 186 15.74 17.80 -7.07
N GLN A 187 16.97 17.39 -6.75
CA GLN A 187 18.17 18.08 -7.27
C GLN A 187 18.20 18.05 -8.80
N LEU A 188 17.87 16.91 -9.41
CA LEU A 188 17.85 16.77 -10.87
C LEU A 188 16.70 17.55 -11.51
N LEU A 189 15.52 17.59 -10.89
CA LEU A 189 14.42 18.46 -11.30
C LEU A 189 14.87 19.93 -11.31
N MET A 190 15.58 20.40 -10.28
CA MET A 190 16.05 21.79 -10.22
C MET A 190 17.11 22.11 -11.28
N ARG A 191 18.00 21.16 -11.62
CA ARG A 191 18.95 21.35 -12.73
C ARG A 191 18.25 21.38 -14.08
N THR A 192 17.27 20.52 -14.29
CA THR A 192 16.41 20.55 -15.49
C THR A 192 15.66 21.87 -15.57
N ALA A 193 15.10 22.34 -14.45
CA ALA A 193 14.42 23.63 -14.37
C ALA A 193 15.35 24.81 -14.70
N GLU A 194 16.62 24.76 -14.33
CA GLU A 194 17.61 25.78 -14.71
C GLU A 194 17.83 25.81 -16.22
N LYS A 195 18.01 24.65 -16.85
CA LYS A 195 18.19 24.54 -18.30
C LYS A 195 16.96 24.95 -19.10
N CYS A 196 15.76 24.69 -18.57
CA CYS A 196 14.49 24.99 -19.21
C CYS A 196 13.94 26.39 -18.87
N GLY A 197 14.63 27.18 -18.05
CA GLY A 197 14.17 28.51 -17.62
C GLY A 197 13.02 28.50 -16.61
N TRP A 198 12.76 27.37 -15.94
CA TRP A 198 11.71 27.21 -14.93
C TRP A 198 12.18 27.59 -13.51
N ARG A 199 13.50 27.62 -13.26
CA ARG A 199 14.06 27.72 -11.90
C ARG A 199 13.58 28.95 -11.11
N GLU A 200 13.59 30.12 -11.72
CA GLU A 200 13.12 31.36 -11.07
C GLU A 200 11.62 31.29 -10.75
N VAL A 201 10.84 30.68 -11.64
CA VAL A 201 9.39 30.48 -11.47
C VAL A 201 9.11 29.52 -10.31
N ILE A 202 9.87 28.44 -10.18
CA ILE A 202 9.74 27.47 -9.08
C ILE A 202 10.09 28.12 -7.73
N LEU A 203 11.21 28.86 -7.68
CA LEU A 203 11.70 29.48 -6.45
C LEU A 203 10.81 30.63 -5.99
N SER A 204 10.36 31.49 -6.92
CA SER A 204 9.45 32.60 -6.61
C SER A 204 8.08 32.14 -6.09
N ASN A 205 7.70 30.89 -6.36
CA ASN A 205 6.44 30.29 -5.90
C ASN A 205 6.63 29.30 -4.74
N GLN A 206 7.77 29.27 -4.06
CA GLN A 206 7.97 28.44 -2.85
C GLN A 206 7.83 26.92 -3.07
N ILE A 207 8.27 26.41 -4.23
CA ILE A 207 8.20 24.99 -4.58
C ILE A 207 9.55 24.28 -4.28
N GLY A 208 10.27 24.73 -3.25
CA GLY A 208 11.57 24.20 -2.85
C GLY A 208 11.45 22.92 -1.98
N PRO A 209 12.32 21.90 -2.15
CA PRO A 209 12.23 20.62 -1.41
C PRO A 209 12.43 20.74 0.11
N HIS A 210 13.04 21.84 0.58
CA HIS A 210 13.24 22.12 2.01
C HIS A 210 11.98 22.66 2.70
N LEU A 211 10.93 22.98 1.93
CA LEU A 211 9.69 23.55 2.44
C LEU A 211 8.68 22.45 2.81
N PRO A 212 7.77 22.73 3.76
CA PRO A 212 6.65 21.82 4.08
C PRO A 212 5.86 21.45 2.84
N SER A 213 5.34 20.22 2.77
CA SER A 213 4.66 19.71 1.58
C SER A 213 3.41 20.53 1.24
N ARG A 214 2.67 21.02 2.24
CA ARG A 214 1.54 21.92 1.98
C ARG A 214 1.97 23.25 1.36
N VAL A 215 3.10 23.81 1.78
CA VAL A 215 3.64 25.07 1.20
C VAL A 215 4.05 24.84 -0.26
N ARG A 216 4.74 23.73 -0.53
CA ARG A 216 5.11 23.34 -1.90
C ARG A 216 3.88 23.22 -2.80
N TRP A 217 2.82 22.58 -2.32
CA TRP A 217 1.56 22.43 -3.04
C TRP A 217 0.88 23.78 -3.34
N LEU A 218 0.76 24.66 -2.34
CA LEU A 218 0.19 26.00 -2.54
C LEU A 218 0.96 26.81 -3.58
N GLY A 219 2.28 26.58 -3.68
CA GLY A 219 3.10 27.12 -4.75
C GLY A 219 2.69 26.65 -6.15
N VAL A 220 2.43 25.35 -6.31
CA VAL A 220 1.93 24.76 -7.57
C VAL A 220 0.54 25.28 -7.90
N GLU A 221 -0.36 25.35 -6.93
CA GLU A 221 -1.72 25.87 -7.09
C GLU A 221 -1.69 27.32 -7.59
N LYS A 222 -0.89 28.17 -6.93
CA LYS A 222 -0.69 29.57 -7.33
C LYS A 222 -0.09 29.70 -8.73
N LEU A 223 0.91 28.90 -9.06
CA LEU A 223 1.61 28.97 -10.34
C LEU A 223 0.75 28.50 -11.51
N SER A 224 -0.02 27.42 -11.29
CA SER A 224 -0.92 26.86 -12.30
C SER A 224 -2.24 27.63 -12.40
N GLY A 225 -2.61 28.41 -11.38
CA GLY A 225 -3.96 28.99 -11.26
C GLY A 225 -5.04 27.91 -11.12
N TYR A 226 -4.66 26.73 -10.62
CA TYR A 226 -5.60 25.64 -10.39
C TYR A 226 -6.59 26.02 -9.29
N ASN A 227 -7.87 25.84 -9.57
CA ASN A 227 -8.92 25.93 -8.58
C ASN A 227 -9.95 24.83 -8.90
N PRO A 228 -10.26 23.92 -7.97
CA PRO A 228 -11.22 22.83 -8.22
C PRO A 228 -12.62 23.29 -8.64
N HIS A 229 -13.00 24.53 -8.30
CA HIS A 229 -14.36 25.06 -8.49
C HIS A 229 -14.47 26.07 -9.65
N VAL A 230 -13.36 26.42 -10.29
CA VAL A 230 -13.32 27.42 -11.37
C VAL A 230 -12.64 26.81 -12.59
N LYS A 231 -13.01 27.23 -13.80
CA LYS A 231 -12.26 26.82 -15.00
C LYS A 231 -10.78 27.18 -14.81
N PRO A 232 -9.86 26.22 -14.97
CA PRO A 232 -8.46 26.44 -14.70
C PRO A 232 -7.91 27.53 -15.63
N PHE A 233 -7.06 28.38 -15.06
CA PHE A 233 -6.23 29.28 -15.85
C PHE A 233 -5.22 28.43 -16.65
N GLU A 234 -5.19 28.57 -17.97
CA GLU A 234 -4.22 27.86 -18.81
C GLU A 234 -2.86 28.57 -18.71
N ALA A 235 -1.98 28.04 -17.86
CA ALA A 235 -0.62 28.53 -17.77
C ALA A 235 0.12 28.39 -19.13
N PRO A 236 1.05 29.31 -19.46
CA PRO A 236 1.88 29.19 -20.66
C PRO A 236 2.53 27.81 -20.75
N ARG A 237 2.65 27.25 -21.97
CA ARG A 237 3.11 25.88 -22.20
C ARG A 237 4.37 25.47 -21.40
N PRO A 238 5.45 26.29 -21.30
CA PRO A 238 6.61 25.95 -20.49
C PRO A 238 6.30 25.81 -19.00
N VAL A 239 5.44 26.68 -18.46
CA VAL A 239 4.97 26.64 -17.07
C VAL A 239 4.06 25.44 -16.85
N ALA A 240 3.18 25.13 -17.79
CA ALA A 240 2.31 23.96 -17.72
C ALA A 240 3.11 22.65 -17.67
N ILE A 241 4.20 22.54 -18.44
CA ILE A 241 5.11 21.38 -18.39
C ILE A 241 5.80 21.30 -17.03
N ALA A 242 6.29 22.43 -16.49
CA ALA A 242 6.92 22.47 -15.17
C ALA A 242 5.95 22.02 -14.07
N CYS A 243 4.74 22.58 -14.04
CA CYS A 243 3.70 22.23 -13.06
C CYS A 243 3.35 20.73 -13.10
N PHE A 244 3.30 20.14 -14.30
CA PHE A 244 3.05 18.71 -14.47
C PHE A 244 4.12 17.87 -13.75
N TYR A 245 5.41 18.03 -14.07
CA TYR A 245 6.46 17.21 -13.46
C TYR A 245 6.61 17.46 -11.96
N ILE A 246 6.43 18.71 -11.50
CA ILE A 246 6.44 19.04 -10.07
C ILE A 246 5.30 18.30 -9.35
N ALA A 247 4.08 18.34 -9.90
CA ALA A 247 2.93 17.67 -9.30
C ALA A 247 3.09 16.15 -9.30
N VAL A 248 3.63 15.55 -10.38
CA VAL A 248 3.93 14.11 -10.43
C VAL A 248 4.91 13.71 -9.34
N PHE A 249 6.00 14.47 -9.14
CA PHE A 249 7.01 14.10 -8.14
C PHE A 249 6.52 14.34 -6.72
N LEU A 250 5.83 15.46 -6.48
CA LEU A 250 5.22 15.73 -5.18
C LEU A 250 4.15 14.68 -4.85
N PHE A 251 3.34 14.25 -5.84
CA PHE A 251 2.39 13.17 -5.68
C PHE A 251 3.07 11.88 -5.21
N PHE A 252 4.06 11.39 -5.96
CA PHE A 252 4.71 10.12 -5.64
C PHE A 252 5.48 10.19 -4.31
N GLU A 253 6.17 11.29 -4.00
CA GLU A 253 6.87 11.48 -2.72
C GLU A 253 5.88 11.44 -1.54
N MET A 254 4.78 12.18 -1.64
CA MET A 254 3.81 12.29 -0.55
C MET A 254 2.98 11.02 -0.36
N ALA A 255 2.52 10.41 -1.46
CA ALA A 255 1.80 9.13 -1.41
C ALA A 255 2.72 8.03 -0.84
N TRP A 256 3.98 8.03 -1.24
CA TRP A 256 5.00 7.11 -0.73
C TRP A 256 5.20 7.24 0.78
N ASP A 257 5.48 8.45 1.27
CA ASP A 257 5.73 8.68 2.69
C ASP A 257 4.50 8.37 3.54
N TYR A 258 3.29 8.67 3.04
CA TYR A 258 2.03 8.26 3.67
C TYR A 258 1.93 6.74 3.78
N CYS A 259 2.11 6.02 2.66
CA CYS A 259 2.02 4.56 2.63
C CYS A 259 3.09 3.90 3.51
N ARG A 260 4.32 4.41 3.52
CA ARG A 260 5.39 3.88 4.39
C ARG A 260 4.99 3.90 5.86
N GLU A 261 4.28 4.93 6.31
CA GLU A 261 3.83 5.04 7.71
C GLU A 261 2.55 4.24 7.97
N MET A 262 1.58 4.27 7.05
CA MET A 262 0.30 3.55 7.17
C MET A 262 0.47 2.02 7.08
N LEU A 263 1.42 1.57 6.26
CA LEU A 263 1.66 0.17 5.95
C LEU A 263 2.97 -0.35 6.60
N ALA A 264 3.55 0.42 7.52
CA ALA A 264 4.87 0.19 8.13
C ALA A 264 5.20 -1.26 8.56
N PRO A 265 4.26 -2.10 9.05
CA PRO A 265 4.60 -3.47 9.45
C PRO A 265 4.62 -4.49 8.32
N ALA A 266 4.09 -4.18 7.13
CA ALA A 266 4.18 -5.06 5.97
C ALA A 266 5.59 -5.07 5.33
N PHE A 267 6.48 -4.18 5.76
CA PHE A 267 7.66 -3.77 5.00
C PHE A 267 8.98 -3.80 5.81
N GLY A 268 8.96 -4.40 7.00
CA GLY A 268 10.12 -4.48 7.88
C GLY A 268 11.14 -5.55 7.45
N GLY A 269 12.07 -5.21 6.56
CA GLY A 269 13.25 -6.02 6.23
C GLY A 269 14.39 -5.98 7.27
N SER A 270 14.13 -5.53 8.50
CA SER A 270 15.13 -5.57 9.58
C SER A 270 15.26 -7.00 10.11
N SER A 271 16.49 -7.48 10.29
CA SER A 271 16.82 -8.75 10.96
C SER A 271 16.35 -8.83 12.43
N VAL A 272 15.70 -7.77 12.93
CA VAL A 272 14.93 -7.79 14.15
C VAL A 272 13.46 -7.78 13.74
N PRO A 273 12.67 -8.84 14.01
CA PRO A 273 11.23 -8.75 13.87
C PRO A 273 10.77 -7.62 14.78
N VAL A 274 10.31 -6.51 14.22
CA VAL A 274 9.54 -5.53 15.00
C VAL A 274 8.16 -6.14 15.17
N ALA A 275 8.11 -7.18 16.00
CA ALA A 275 6.87 -7.75 16.50
C ALA A 275 6.03 -6.60 17.07
N GLY A 276 4.80 -6.45 16.60
CA GLY A 276 3.83 -5.53 17.23
C GLY A 276 3.62 -4.16 16.59
N ARG A 277 3.86 -3.98 15.28
CA ARG A 277 3.17 -2.91 14.53
C ARG A 277 2.12 -3.56 13.62
N ALA A 278 0.92 -3.01 13.59
CA ALA A 278 -0.16 -3.39 12.66
C ALA A 278 -0.40 -2.25 11.65
N PRO A 279 -0.85 -2.54 10.43
CA PRO A 279 -1.11 -1.52 9.43
C PRO A 279 -2.36 -0.72 9.82
N TRP A 280 -2.51 0.46 9.24
CA TRP A 280 -3.62 1.36 9.50
C TRP A 280 -4.63 1.36 8.35
N LEU A 281 -5.88 1.65 8.70
CA LEU A 281 -7.04 1.61 7.82
C LEU A 281 -7.85 2.91 7.92
N VAL A 282 -8.31 3.45 6.80
CA VAL A 282 -9.24 4.60 6.79
C VAL A 282 -10.68 4.09 6.82
N VAL A 283 -11.36 4.27 7.95
CA VAL A 283 -12.74 3.80 8.19
C VAL A 283 -13.71 4.98 8.15
N GLU A 284 -14.88 4.80 7.54
CA GLU A 284 -15.95 5.77 7.61
C GLU A 284 -16.86 5.42 8.78
N GLU A 285 -17.09 6.38 9.68
CA GLU A 285 -17.94 6.14 10.84
C GLU A 285 -19.40 6.06 10.38
N TYR A 286 -19.97 4.86 10.46
CA TYR A 286 -21.36 4.63 10.11
C TYR A 286 -22.27 5.20 11.21
N GLN A 287 -22.74 6.43 11.04
CA GLN A 287 -23.73 7.01 11.94
C GLN A 287 -25.06 6.26 11.80
N HIS A 288 -25.48 5.60 12.88
CA HIS A 288 -26.81 5.05 13.04
C HIS A 288 -27.86 6.14 12.84
N HIS A 289 -28.64 6.06 11.76
CA HIS A 289 -30.02 6.52 11.85
C HIS A 289 -30.83 5.35 12.40
N PRO A 290 -31.50 5.48 13.56
CA PRO A 290 -32.50 4.50 13.94
C PRO A 290 -33.52 4.45 12.81
N THR A 291 -33.63 3.29 12.17
CA THR A 291 -34.69 2.98 11.22
C THR A 291 -36.02 3.04 11.97
N SER A 292 -36.61 4.23 12.00
CA SER A 292 -38.05 4.39 12.03
C SER A 292 -38.62 3.47 10.95
N LEU A 293 -39.58 2.62 11.32
CA LEU A 293 -40.17 1.59 10.47
C LEU A 293 -40.99 2.13 9.28
N ASP A 294 -40.99 3.44 9.06
CA ASP A 294 -41.63 4.09 7.91
C ASP A 294 -40.63 4.98 7.17
N ASP A 295 -39.84 4.41 6.26
CA ASP A 295 -39.44 5.17 5.06
C ASP A 295 -39.07 4.23 3.91
N LYS A 296 -40.01 4.12 2.96
CA LYS A 296 -39.72 3.56 1.64
C LYS A 296 -38.93 4.60 0.86
N THR A 297 -37.81 4.15 0.28
CA THR A 297 -36.87 4.88 -0.60
C THR A 297 -35.70 5.58 0.10
N SER A 298 -34.61 4.84 0.35
CA SER A 298 -33.30 5.42 0.60
C SER A 298 -32.79 6.11 -0.68
N LYS A 299 -33.07 7.41 -0.81
CA LYS A 299 -32.37 8.26 -1.77
C LYS A 299 -30.89 8.28 -1.40
N ARG A 300 -30.05 7.82 -2.33
CA ARG A 300 -28.58 7.95 -2.36
C ARG A 300 -28.21 9.32 -1.77
N ARG A 301 -27.53 9.33 -0.60
CA ARG A 301 -27.15 10.56 0.12
C ARG A 301 -26.45 11.50 -0.87
N LYS A 302 -27.01 12.70 -1.05
CA LYS A 302 -26.35 13.78 -1.79
C LYS A 302 -25.08 14.15 -1.01
N ALA A 303 -23.95 14.20 -1.70
CA ALA A 303 -22.67 14.61 -1.12
C ALA A 303 -22.83 16.01 -0.50
N ASP A 304 -22.56 16.11 0.80
CA ASP A 304 -22.36 17.39 1.47
C ASP A 304 -20.98 17.89 1.02
N ASP A 305 -20.93 19.12 0.48
CA ASP A 305 -19.77 19.69 -0.24
C ASP A 305 -18.57 20.02 0.68
N SER A 306 -18.69 19.75 1.99
CA SER A 306 -17.61 19.92 2.96
C SER A 306 -16.59 18.78 2.85
N ARG A 307 -15.32 19.12 2.60
CA ARG A 307 -14.21 18.14 2.67
C ARG A 307 -14.28 17.40 4.01
N PRO A 308 -14.27 16.05 4.02
CA PRO A 308 -14.41 15.27 5.25
C PRO A 308 -13.25 15.56 6.19
N SER A 309 -13.55 15.76 7.48
CA SER A 309 -12.53 15.86 8.52
C SER A 309 -12.03 14.46 8.85
N LEU A 310 -10.73 14.20 8.61
CA LEU A 310 -10.08 13.03 9.20
C LEU A 310 -9.88 13.28 10.69
N ASN A 311 -10.50 12.45 11.52
CA ASN A 311 -10.35 12.45 12.97
C ASN A 311 -9.34 11.36 13.38
N PHE A 312 -8.27 11.79 14.05
CA PHE A 312 -7.17 10.93 14.50
C PHE A 312 -7.40 10.41 15.92
N ASN A 313 -8.49 9.66 16.12
CA ASN A 313 -8.72 8.97 17.38
C ASN A 313 -8.20 7.54 17.26
N THR A 314 -6.97 7.32 17.70
CA THR A 314 -6.50 5.98 18.03
C THR A 314 -6.46 5.89 19.55
N GLY A 315 -6.91 4.77 20.12
CA GLY A 315 -6.93 4.58 21.57
C GLY A 315 -5.53 4.52 22.22
N SER A 316 -4.43 4.68 21.46
CA SER A 316 -3.07 4.46 21.98
C SER A 316 -1.93 5.24 21.29
N ARG A 317 -2.09 5.80 20.07
CA ARG A 317 -1.01 6.50 19.34
C ARG A 317 -1.50 7.79 18.65
N SER A 318 -1.01 8.95 19.06
CA SER A 318 -1.22 10.18 18.30
C SER A 318 -0.69 9.98 16.88
N VAL A 319 -1.58 9.98 15.87
CA VAL A 319 -1.17 9.96 14.47
C VAL A 319 -0.45 11.27 14.16
N ASP A 320 0.69 11.20 13.47
CA ASP A 320 1.45 12.40 13.11
C ASP A 320 0.62 13.26 12.15
N GLN A 321 0.34 14.51 12.51
CA GLN A 321 -0.38 15.45 11.66
C GLN A 321 0.30 15.63 10.29
N LYS A 322 1.61 15.38 10.20
CA LYS A 322 2.35 15.34 8.94
C LYS A 322 1.90 14.21 8.01
N MET A 323 1.51 13.04 8.52
CA MET A 323 0.99 11.93 7.71
C MET A 323 -0.28 12.37 6.95
N VAL A 324 -1.16 13.08 7.65
CA VAL A 324 -2.41 13.63 7.13
C VAL A 324 -2.15 14.65 6.05
N GLU A 325 -1.22 15.57 6.33
CA GLU A 325 -0.83 16.60 5.37
C GLU A 325 -0.29 15.95 4.09
N ARG A 326 0.55 14.92 4.20
CA ARG A 326 1.05 14.16 3.03
C ARG A 326 -0.09 13.51 2.24
N PHE A 327 -1.05 12.87 2.92
CA PHE A 327 -2.21 12.29 2.26
C PHE A 327 -3.04 13.34 1.51
N MET A 328 -3.30 14.49 2.15
CA MET A 328 -4.04 15.58 1.54
C MET A 328 -3.32 16.17 0.34
N VAL A 329 -2.02 16.45 0.45
CA VAL A 329 -1.21 16.99 -0.65
C VAL A 329 -1.15 15.99 -1.81
N ALA A 330 -0.97 14.69 -1.54
CA ALA A 330 -1.00 13.67 -2.58
C ALA A 330 -2.37 13.63 -3.28
N THR A 331 -3.46 13.76 -2.52
CA THR A 331 -4.82 13.79 -3.07
C THR A 331 -5.05 15.04 -3.94
N ASP A 332 -4.63 16.22 -3.47
CA ASP A 332 -4.73 17.47 -4.23
C ASP A 332 -3.87 17.40 -5.53
N CYS A 333 -2.66 16.82 -5.46
CA CYS A 333 -1.83 16.58 -6.64
C CYS A 333 -2.50 15.64 -7.64
N TRP A 334 -3.12 14.56 -7.16
CA TRP A 334 -3.88 13.64 -8.02
C TRP A 334 -5.01 14.38 -8.74
N ASP A 335 -5.81 15.16 -8.02
CA ASP A 335 -6.93 15.90 -8.63
C ASP A 335 -6.47 16.92 -9.67
N PHE A 336 -5.34 17.58 -9.43
CA PHE A 336 -4.72 18.44 -10.43
C PHE A 336 -4.25 17.68 -11.67
N LEU A 337 -3.61 16.52 -11.50
CA LEU A 337 -3.18 15.69 -12.63
C LEU A 337 -4.38 15.12 -13.42
N GLN A 338 -5.54 14.94 -12.77
CA GLN A 338 -6.79 14.55 -13.42
C GLN A 338 -7.62 15.73 -13.95
N SER A 339 -7.22 16.97 -13.69
CA SER A 339 -8.03 18.16 -14.00
C SER A 339 -8.15 18.48 -15.50
N ASN A 340 -7.17 18.05 -16.29
CA ASN A 340 -7.15 18.23 -17.74
C ASN A 340 -6.75 16.92 -18.44
N VAL A 341 -7.40 16.64 -19.57
CA VAL A 341 -7.17 15.48 -20.43
C VAL A 341 -5.69 15.29 -20.78
N THR A 342 -4.93 16.36 -21.05
CA THR A 342 -3.50 16.24 -21.38
C THR A 342 -2.69 15.72 -20.20
N TYR A 343 -2.90 16.25 -18.99
CA TYR A 343 -2.20 15.77 -17.80
C TYR A 343 -2.61 14.35 -17.45
N GLN A 344 -3.90 14.02 -17.57
CA GLN A 344 -4.39 12.68 -17.35
C GLN A 344 -3.72 11.67 -18.29
N GLN A 345 -3.66 11.97 -19.59
CA GLN A 345 -3.05 11.10 -20.59
C GLN A 345 -1.55 10.92 -20.34
N GLU A 346 -0.82 12.01 -20.10
CA GLU A 346 0.62 11.93 -19.81
C GLU A 346 0.91 11.21 -18.49
N PHE A 347 0.11 11.43 -17.45
CA PHE A 347 0.27 10.73 -16.18
C PHE A 347 0.01 9.23 -16.31
N MET A 348 -1.02 8.83 -17.07
CA MET A 348 -1.29 7.42 -17.36
C MET A 348 -0.17 6.79 -18.21
N ARG A 349 0.37 7.53 -19.19
CA ARG A 349 1.54 7.09 -19.97
C ARG A 349 2.74 6.82 -19.07
N LEU A 350 3.06 7.74 -18.16
CA LEU A 350 4.14 7.56 -17.19
C LEU A 350 3.87 6.35 -16.28
N GLY A 351 2.64 6.22 -15.78
CA GLY A 351 2.25 5.10 -14.93
C GLY A 351 2.43 3.74 -15.61
N GLN A 352 2.10 3.63 -16.90
CA GLN A 352 2.33 2.43 -17.69
C GLN A 352 3.82 2.18 -17.93
N GLN A 353 4.56 3.22 -18.33
CA GLN A 353 5.99 3.11 -18.61
C GLN A 353 6.81 2.69 -17.37
N TRP A 354 6.42 3.13 -16.18
CA TRP A 354 7.11 2.80 -14.94
C TRP A 354 6.59 1.50 -14.29
N GLY A 355 5.51 0.91 -14.82
CA GLY A 355 4.78 -0.17 -14.15
C GLY A 355 4.15 0.26 -12.82
N ALA A 356 3.95 1.57 -12.61
CA ALA A 356 3.48 2.13 -11.35
C ALA A 356 2.06 1.68 -11.00
N LEU A 357 1.23 1.42 -12.02
CA LEU A 357 -0.14 0.94 -11.85
C LEU A 357 -0.21 -0.44 -11.18
N GLU A 358 0.86 -1.23 -11.25
CA GLU A 358 0.94 -2.54 -10.62
C GLU A 358 1.49 -2.52 -9.19
N TRP A 359 2.00 -1.37 -8.73
CA TRP A 359 2.54 -1.25 -7.38
C TRP A 359 1.43 -1.34 -6.34
N SER A 360 1.46 -2.40 -5.52
CA SER A 360 0.45 -2.61 -4.48
C SER A 360 0.35 -1.45 -3.49
N TRP A 361 1.46 -0.83 -3.09
CA TRP A 361 1.40 0.35 -2.21
C TRP A 361 0.62 1.52 -2.82
N LEU A 362 0.74 1.73 -4.14
CA LEU A 362 0.01 2.78 -4.86
C LEU A 362 -1.46 2.39 -5.01
N GLY A 363 -1.77 1.12 -5.25
CA GLY A 363 -3.12 0.58 -5.20
C GLY A 363 -3.79 0.89 -3.86
N MET A 364 -3.09 0.64 -2.76
CA MET A 364 -3.61 0.91 -1.41
C MET A 364 -3.82 2.40 -1.13
N PHE A 365 -2.89 3.27 -1.56
CA PHE A 365 -3.11 4.72 -1.51
C PHE A 365 -4.38 5.11 -2.27
N ARG A 366 -4.57 4.58 -3.49
CA ARG A 366 -5.74 4.89 -4.32
C ARG A 366 -7.03 4.38 -3.69
N ALA A 367 -7.02 3.23 -3.02
CA ALA A 367 -8.17 2.74 -2.28
C ALA A 367 -8.52 3.67 -1.10
N ASP A 368 -7.53 4.10 -0.32
CA ASP A 368 -7.73 5.06 0.78
C ASP A 368 -8.25 6.41 0.27
N MET A 369 -7.70 6.91 -0.85
CA MET A 369 -8.17 8.12 -1.52
C MET A 369 -9.60 7.98 -2.06
N ALA A 370 -9.95 6.83 -2.63
CA ALA A 370 -11.30 6.56 -3.11
C ALA A 370 -12.30 6.54 -1.95
N VAL A 371 -11.95 5.89 -0.83
CA VAL A 371 -12.73 5.99 0.41
C VAL A 371 -12.82 7.44 0.87
N PHE A 372 -11.72 8.19 0.92
CA PHE A 372 -11.75 9.61 1.28
C PHE A 372 -12.69 10.43 0.39
N LYS A 373 -12.78 10.12 -0.91
CA LYS A 373 -13.66 10.80 -1.89
C LYS A 373 -15.10 10.27 -1.96
N CYS A 374 -15.51 9.38 -1.05
CA CYS A 374 -16.81 8.70 -1.07
C CYS A 374 -17.03 7.76 -2.27
N ASP A 375 -15.99 7.41 -3.03
CA ASP A 375 -16.09 6.46 -4.14
C ASP A 375 -15.78 5.05 -3.66
N HIS A 376 -16.67 4.53 -2.82
CA HIS A 376 -16.54 3.17 -2.26
C HIS A 376 -16.64 2.08 -3.33
N THR A 377 -17.27 2.38 -4.47
CA THR A 377 -17.30 1.48 -5.62
C THR A 377 -15.92 1.31 -6.24
N LEU A 378 -15.20 2.40 -6.49
CA LEU A 378 -13.84 2.33 -7.00
C LEU A 378 -12.88 1.73 -5.96
N ALA A 379 -13.04 2.10 -4.69
CA ALA A 379 -12.25 1.50 -3.60
C ALA A 379 -12.40 -0.02 -3.58
N MET A 380 -13.63 -0.54 -3.67
CA MET A 380 -13.89 -1.98 -3.71
C MET A 380 -13.23 -2.66 -4.91
N GLN A 381 -13.29 -2.05 -6.11
CA GLN A 381 -12.65 -2.61 -7.31
C GLN A 381 -11.13 -2.73 -7.15
N ILE A 382 -10.49 -1.69 -6.60
CA ILE A 382 -9.04 -1.69 -6.35
C ILE A 382 -8.68 -2.75 -5.31
N LEU A 383 -9.43 -2.83 -4.21
CA LEU A 383 -9.16 -3.78 -3.13
C LEU A 383 -9.33 -5.24 -3.59
N THR A 384 -10.37 -5.53 -4.38
CA THR A 384 -10.56 -6.86 -4.97
C THR A 384 -9.40 -7.23 -5.89
N HIS A 385 -8.93 -6.29 -6.72
CA HIS A 385 -7.76 -6.52 -7.57
C HIS A 385 -6.50 -6.83 -6.75
N GLU A 386 -6.24 -6.07 -5.69
CA GLU A 386 -5.10 -6.33 -4.81
C GLU A 386 -5.26 -7.62 -4.02
N TRP A 387 -6.48 -8.00 -3.62
CA TRP A 387 -6.76 -9.29 -2.99
C TRP A 387 -6.41 -10.48 -3.90
N HIS A 388 -6.70 -10.38 -5.20
CA HIS A 388 -6.34 -11.42 -6.16
C HIS A 388 -4.82 -11.58 -6.38
N LYS A 389 -4.01 -10.59 -6.00
CA LYS A 389 -2.54 -10.69 -6.05
C LYS A 389 -1.95 -11.43 -4.84
N VAL A 390 -2.70 -11.52 -3.73
CA VAL A 390 -2.24 -12.15 -2.49
C VAL A 390 -2.12 -13.67 -2.68
N SER A 391 -0.92 -14.21 -2.44
CA SER A 391 -0.69 -15.66 -2.46
C SER A 391 -1.39 -16.35 -1.28
N GLU A 392 -1.68 -17.65 -1.39
CA GLU A 392 -2.23 -18.46 -0.29
C GLU A 392 -1.39 -18.34 0.99
N ASP A 393 -0.06 -18.33 0.86
CA ASP A 393 0.87 -18.21 1.99
C ASP A 393 0.80 -16.83 2.67
N GLU A 394 0.33 -15.80 1.97
CA GLU A 394 0.26 -14.41 2.43
C GLU A 394 -1.11 -14.01 2.98
N LYS A 395 -2.13 -14.89 2.92
CA LYS A 395 -3.48 -14.58 3.40
C LYS A 395 -3.58 -14.30 4.91
N THR A 396 -2.63 -14.82 5.67
CA THR A 396 -2.53 -14.56 7.12
C THR A 396 -1.69 -13.32 7.44
N SER A 397 -1.16 -12.64 6.41
CA SER A 397 -0.37 -11.42 6.60
C SER A 397 -1.24 -10.27 7.13
N PRO A 398 -0.64 -9.34 7.89
CA PRO A 398 -1.37 -8.15 8.35
C PRO A 398 -1.88 -7.29 7.17
N MET A 399 -1.23 -7.39 6.01
CA MET A 399 -1.65 -6.69 4.79
C MET A 399 -2.93 -7.30 4.20
N ALA A 400 -3.01 -8.63 4.13
CA ALA A 400 -4.22 -9.35 3.73
C ALA A 400 -5.40 -8.99 4.65
N THR A 401 -5.17 -9.00 5.97
CA THR A 401 -6.18 -8.56 6.95
C THR A 401 -6.66 -7.13 6.69
N ARG A 402 -5.74 -6.20 6.41
CA ARG A 402 -6.07 -4.80 6.09
C ARG A 402 -6.94 -4.68 4.83
N ILE A 403 -6.61 -5.42 3.76
CA ILE A 403 -7.36 -5.39 2.50
C ILE A 403 -8.82 -5.79 2.75
N ILE A 404 -9.03 -6.97 3.34
CA ILE A 404 -10.38 -7.49 3.60
C ILE A 404 -11.13 -6.56 4.55
N MET A 405 -10.47 -6.04 5.59
CA MET A 405 -11.10 -5.10 6.52
C MET A 405 -11.57 -3.81 5.82
N GLN A 406 -10.82 -3.29 4.85
CA GLN A 406 -11.28 -2.15 4.04
C GLN A 406 -12.47 -2.52 3.16
N MET A 407 -12.52 -3.77 2.66
CA MET A 407 -13.67 -4.29 1.93
C MET A 407 -14.91 -4.41 2.83
N VAL A 408 -14.77 -4.83 4.09
CA VAL A 408 -15.87 -4.81 5.08
C VAL A 408 -16.44 -3.40 5.19
N ASN A 409 -15.58 -2.40 5.42
CA ASN A 409 -16.00 -0.99 5.53
C ASN A 409 -16.71 -0.50 4.25
N CYS A 410 -16.15 -0.77 3.07
CA CYS A 410 -16.76 -0.37 1.80
C CYS A 410 -18.12 -1.06 1.58
N ALA A 411 -18.24 -2.36 1.86
CA ALA A 411 -19.49 -3.11 1.72
C ALA A 411 -20.58 -2.57 2.65
N MET A 412 -20.24 -2.22 3.90
CA MET A 412 -21.15 -1.59 4.85
C MET A 412 -21.70 -0.25 4.33
N VAL A 413 -20.83 0.63 3.81
CA VAL A 413 -21.26 1.93 3.29
C VAL A 413 -22.09 1.79 2.01
N LEU A 414 -21.79 0.81 1.16
CA LEU A 414 -22.56 0.50 -0.05
C LEU A 414 -23.92 -0.18 0.25
N GLY A 415 -24.17 -0.59 1.50
CA GLY A 415 -25.38 -1.29 1.91
C GLY A 415 -25.36 -2.80 1.64
N ASP A 416 -24.24 -3.36 1.20
CA ASP A 416 -24.06 -4.82 1.06
C ASP A 416 -23.71 -5.46 2.42
N SER A 417 -24.72 -5.57 3.28
CA SER A 417 -24.56 -6.15 4.62
C SER A 417 -24.14 -7.63 4.60
N ARG A 418 -24.47 -8.35 3.53
CA ARG A 418 -24.11 -9.77 3.36
C ARG A 418 -22.65 -9.92 2.97
N GLY A 419 -22.18 -9.17 1.97
CA GLY A 419 -20.77 -9.12 1.61
C GLY A 419 -19.91 -8.68 2.79
N ALA A 420 -20.33 -7.62 3.49
CA ALA A 420 -19.65 -7.15 4.71
C ALA A 420 -19.51 -8.25 5.77
N CYS A 421 -20.58 -9.01 6.02
CA CYS A 421 -20.56 -10.11 6.98
C CYS A 421 -19.66 -11.28 6.53
N SER A 422 -19.67 -11.62 5.23
CA SER A 422 -18.79 -12.63 4.67
C SER A 422 -17.31 -12.26 4.85
N PHE A 423 -16.93 -11.03 4.47
CA PHE A 423 -15.58 -10.52 4.63
C PHE A 423 -15.17 -10.43 6.11
N ALA A 424 -16.06 -9.98 6.99
CA ALA A 424 -15.79 -9.90 8.42
C ALA A 424 -15.54 -11.29 9.03
N SER A 425 -16.31 -12.30 8.61
CA SER A 425 -16.12 -13.69 9.05
C SER A 425 -14.77 -14.24 8.60
N GLU A 426 -14.37 -13.94 7.36
CA GLU A 426 -13.06 -14.29 6.81
C GLU A 426 -11.93 -13.67 7.63
N VAL A 427 -12.01 -12.37 7.94
CA VAL A 427 -11.03 -11.68 8.80
C VAL A 427 -10.89 -12.37 10.15
N VAL A 428 -12.00 -12.66 10.84
CA VAL A 428 -11.97 -13.32 12.16
C VAL A 428 -11.31 -14.71 12.09
N SER A 429 -11.51 -15.45 11.00
CA SER A 429 -10.89 -16.76 10.79
C SER A 429 -9.36 -16.69 10.58
N LEU A 430 -8.86 -15.58 10.03
CA LEU A 430 -7.47 -15.36 9.67
C LEU A 430 -6.62 -14.70 10.77
N LEU A 431 -7.26 -14.04 11.75
CA LEU A 431 -6.55 -13.39 12.85
C LEU A 431 -5.70 -14.41 13.65
N PRO A 432 -4.46 -14.09 14.06
CA PRO A 432 -3.66 -14.96 14.91
C PRO A 432 -4.30 -15.15 16.29
N SER A 433 -4.12 -16.33 16.90
CA SER A 433 -4.56 -16.59 18.27
C SER A 433 -3.76 -15.70 19.23
N SER A 434 -4.43 -14.74 19.86
CA SER A 434 -3.77 -13.83 20.81
C SER A 434 -3.30 -14.62 22.03
N GLN A 435 -1.99 -14.70 22.26
CA GLN A 435 -1.47 -15.05 23.58
C GLN A 435 -1.67 -13.81 24.45
N VAL A 436 -2.77 -13.80 25.21
CA VAL A 436 -3.07 -12.73 26.15
C VAL A 436 -1.94 -12.68 27.17
N LEU A 437 -1.05 -11.70 27.05
CA LEU A 437 -0.14 -11.32 28.12
C LEU A 437 -0.99 -10.66 29.23
N PRO A 438 -0.94 -11.15 30.48
CA PRO A 438 -1.70 -10.55 31.57
C PRO A 438 -1.27 -9.09 31.77
N GLY A 439 -2.21 -8.14 31.65
CA GLY A 439 -2.00 -6.75 32.08
C GLY A 439 -2.22 -5.63 31.06
N VAL A 440 -2.57 -5.92 29.80
CA VAL A 440 -2.93 -4.85 28.85
C VAL A 440 -4.43 -4.62 28.88
N THR A 441 -4.84 -3.56 29.57
CA THR A 441 -6.23 -3.07 29.59
C THR A 441 -6.70 -2.73 28.18
N SER A 442 -7.88 -3.26 27.82
CA SER A 442 -8.62 -2.97 26.58
C SER A 442 -8.63 -1.46 26.27
N PRO A 443 -8.41 -1.03 25.02
CA PRO A 443 -8.53 0.37 24.65
C PRO A 443 -9.97 0.84 24.88
N ARG A 444 -10.13 1.75 25.85
CA ARG A 444 -11.40 2.45 26.09
C ARG A 444 -11.82 3.14 24.81
N THR A 445 -12.97 2.74 24.27
CA THR A 445 -13.68 3.48 23.23
C THR A 445 -14.00 4.86 23.79
N LEU A 446 -13.31 5.90 23.30
CA LEU A 446 -13.68 7.27 23.62
C LEU A 446 -15.10 7.53 23.09
N PRO A 447 -15.94 8.27 23.83
CA PRO A 447 -17.30 8.56 23.39
C PRO A 447 -17.28 9.31 22.05
N PRO A 448 -18.28 9.08 21.18
CA PRO A 448 -18.39 9.77 19.92
C PRO A 448 -18.47 11.28 20.18
N GLN A 449 -17.50 12.04 19.67
CA GLN A 449 -17.63 13.48 19.62
C GLN A 449 -18.70 13.79 18.59
N HIS A 450 -19.84 14.31 19.07
CA HIS A 450 -20.93 14.77 18.22
C HIS A 450 -20.48 16.00 17.42
N THR A 451 -19.85 15.76 16.27
CA THR A 451 -19.78 16.74 15.19
C THR A 451 -20.68 16.26 14.06
N SER A 452 -21.57 17.14 13.62
CA SER A 452 -22.43 16.91 12.47
C SER A 452 -21.58 16.86 11.20
N GLY A 453 -21.73 15.79 10.41
CA GLY A 453 -21.00 15.61 9.15
C GLY A 453 -20.31 14.24 9.04
N ARG A 454 -19.76 13.97 7.86
CA ARG A 454 -19.03 12.74 7.56
C ARG A 454 -17.67 12.75 8.28
N GLN A 455 -17.44 11.73 9.11
CA GLN A 455 -16.18 11.55 9.84
C GLN A 455 -15.44 10.32 9.35
N LEU A 456 -14.15 10.50 9.06
CA LEU A 456 -13.23 9.40 8.77
C LEU A 456 -12.31 9.18 9.97
N ARG A 457 -12.07 7.92 10.33
CA ARG A 457 -11.19 7.52 11.44
C ARG A 457 -10.09 6.60 10.95
N LEU A 458 -8.94 6.63 11.62
CA LEU A 458 -7.88 5.65 11.41
C LEU A 458 -7.99 4.52 12.42
N LEU A 459 -8.16 3.28 11.93
CA LEU A 459 -8.20 2.06 12.73
C LEU A 459 -6.89 1.28 12.57
N CYS A 460 -6.31 0.81 13.67
CA CYS A 460 -5.13 -0.05 13.63
C CYS A 460 -5.58 -1.49 13.40
N CYS A 461 -4.93 -2.22 12.50
CA CYS A 461 -5.28 -3.60 12.21
C CYS A 461 -4.73 -4.59 13.26
N THR A 462 -4.96 -4.34 14.54
CA THR A 462 -4.67 -5.28 15.63
C THR A 462 -5.88 -6.19 15.86
N PRO A 463 -5.68 -7.42 16.38
CA PRO A 463 -6.79 -8.28 16.77
C PRO A 463 -7.76 -7.57 17.73
N ASP A 464 -7.23 -6.82 18.71
CA ASP A 464 -8.03 -6.13 19.72
C ASP A 464 -8.94 -5.02 19.16
N GLU A 465 -8.51 -4.32 18.09
CA GLU A 465 -9.30 -3.24 17.46
C GLU A 465 -10.22 -3.77 16.34
N ILE A 466 -9.78 -4.79 15.59
CA ILE A 466 -10.57 -5.37 14.49
C ILE A 466 -11.71 -6.23 15.03
N MET A 467 -11.44 -7.06 16.04
CA MET A 467 -12.38 -8.07 16.51
C MET A 467 -13.73 -7.49 16.96
N PRO A 468 -13.78 -6.40 17.76
CA PRO A 468 -15.04 -5.73 18.10
C PRO A 468 -15.82 -5.22 16.89
N PHE A 469 -15.12 -4.64 15.90
CA PHE A 469 -15.75 -4.10 14.71
C PHE A 469 -16.34 -5.22 13.82
N CYS A 470 -15.59 -6.31 13.60
CA CYS A 470 -16.09 -7.46 12.86
C CYS A 470 -17.32 -8.07 13.54
N MET A 471 -17.28 -8.19 14.87
CA MET A 471 -18.42 -8.72 15.64
C MET A 471 -19.66 -7.85 15.54
N GLU A 472 -19.52 -6.54 15.65
CA GLU A 472 -20.64 -5.60 15.49
C GLU A 472 -21.31 -5.75 14.11
N VAL A 473 -20.51 -5.83 13.04
CA VAL A 473 -21.01 -6.04 11.66
C VAL A 473 -21.74 -7.38 11.54
N ILE A 474 -21.14 -8.47 12.04
CA ILE A 474 -21.71 -9.82 11.91
C ILE A 474 -23.00 -9.94 12.74
N ILE A 475 -23.00 -9.49 13.99
CA ILE A 475 -24.18 -9.50 14.88
C ILE A 475 -25.31 -8.72 14.22
N ARG A 476 -25.03 -7.51 13.69
CA ARG A 476 -26.03 -6.69 13.01
C ARG A 476 -26.65 -7.41 11.82
N THR A 477 -25.84 -7.96 10.92
CA THR A 477 -26.36 -8.66 9.74
C THR A 477 -27.13 -9.93 10.14
N LEU A 478 -26.63 -10.69 11.11
CA LEU A 478 -27.28 -11.93 11.54
C LEU A 478 -28.58 -11.66 12.32
N LYS A 479 -28.64 -10.57 13.09
CA LYS A 479 -29.83 -10.08 13.78
C LYS A 479 -31.01 -9.93 12.82
N ASP A 480 -30.82 -9.22 11.73
CA ASP A 480 -31.87 -8.98 10.74
C ASP A 480 -32.37 -10.28 10.12
N VAL A 481 -31.46 -11.24 9.85
CA VAL A 481 -31.82 -12.55 9.31
C VAL A 481 -32.55 -13.42 10.34
N ALA A 482 -32.04 -13.46 11.57
CA ALA A 482 -32.57 -14.29 12.65
C ALA A 482 -33.99 -13.86 13.05
N PHE A 483 -34.24 -12.55 13.13
CA PHE A 483 -35.58 -12.02 13.46
C PHE A 483 -36.53 -11.99 12.26
N GLY A 484 -36.00 -11.83 11.03
CA GLY A 484 -36.80 -11.74 9.82
C GLY A 484 -37.39 -13.06 9.32
N ASP A 485 -36.67 -14.18 9.46
CA ASP A 485 -37.15 -15.51 9.02
C ASP A 485 -37.57 -16.40 10.21
N PRO A 486 -38.88 -16.68 10.38
CA PRO A 486 -39.37 -17.53 11.46
C PRO A 486 -38.87 -18.97 11.41
N LYS A 487 -38.45 -19.45 10.23
CA LYS A 487 -37.99 -20.84 10.02
C LYS A 487 -36.49 -21.02 10.28
N ASN A 488 -35.72 -19.93 10.35
CA ASN A 488 -34.27 -19.98 10.48
C ASN A 488 -33.86 -20.04 11.96
N GLU A 489 -34.13 -21.17 12.61
CA GLU A 489 -33.74 -21.44 14.00
C GLU A 489 -32.22 -21.47 14.18
N ARG A 490 -31.49 -21.91 13.13
CA ARG A 490 -30.03 -21.90 13.12
C ARG A 490 -29.46 -20.49 13.24
N ALA A 491 -30.02 -19.49 12.55
CA ALA A 491 -29.59 -18.11 12.70
C ALA A 491 -29.80 -17.55 14.12
N LEU A 492 -30.87 -17.97 14.83
CA LEU A 492 -31.06 -17.62 16.25
C LEU A 492 -29.98 -18.25 17.14
N GLY A 493 -29.65 -19.53 16.90
CA GLY A 493 -28.57 -20.20 17.64
C GLY A 493 -27.19 -19.61 17.38
N GLN A 494 -26.89 -19.29 16.12
CA GLN A 494 -25.66 -18.60 15.74
C GLN A 494 -25.59 -17.19 16.36
N LEU A 495 -26.72 -16.47 16.45
CA LEU A 495 -26.77 -15.18 17.13
C LEU A 495 -26.49 -15.33 18.63
N LEU A 496 -27.05 -16.35 19.30
CA LEU A 496 -26.73 -16.65 20.71
C LEU A 496 -25.24 -16.84 20.94
N VAL A 497 -24.55 -17.57 20.06
CA VAL A 497 -23.10 -17.77 20.15
C VAL A 497 -22.36 -16.44 20.13
N LEU A 498 -22.73 -15.52 19.24
CA LEU A 498 -22.05 -14.23 19.07
C LEU A 498 -22.30 -13.22 20.20
N LEU A 499 -23.50 -13.24 20.80
CA LEU A 499 -23.87 -12.30 21.88
C LEU A 499 -23.00 -12.46 23.14
N GLN A 500 -22.29 -13.59 23.28
CA GLN A 500 -21.32 -13.82 24.35
C GLN A 500 -20.11 -12.87 24.31
N TYR A 501 -19.76 -12.32 23.13
CA TYR A 501 -18.47 -11.62 22.94
C TYR A 501 -18.35 -10.30 23.72
N GLN A 502 -19.37 -9.43 23.68
CA GLN A 502 -19.35 -8.14 24.38
C GLN A 502 -20.34 -8.08 25.54
N TRP A 503 -20.68 -9.23 26.14
CA TRP A 503 -21.60 -9.27 27.26
C TRP A 503 -21.12 -8.35 28.40
N PRO A 504 -22.00 -7.52 29.02
CA PRO A 504 -23.46 -7.44 28.88
C PRO A 504 -23.97 -6.40 27.87
N LYS A 505 -23.13 -5.80 27.01
CA LYS A 505 -23.57 -4.75 26.07
C LYS A 505 -24.70 -5.19 25.14
N GLU A 506 -24.78 -6.48 24.85
CA GLU A 506 -25.73 -7.07 23.90
C GLU A 506 -27.00 -7.64 24.57
N GLU A 507 -27.23 -7.36 25.87
CA GLU A 507 -28.34 -7.88 26.66
C GLU A 507 -29.72 -7.56 26.05
N GLU A 508 -29.90 -6.35 25.48
CA GLU A 508 -31.17 -5.97 24.84
C GLU A 508 -31.50 -6.86 23.61
N ILE A 509 -30.47 -7.21 22.83
CA ILE A 509 -30.63 -8.10 21.67
C ILE A 509 -30.93 -9.51 22.16
N PHE A 510 -30.28 -9.95 23.23
CA PHE A 510 -30.55 -11.24 23.86
C PHE A 510 -32.01 -11.34 24.37
N ALA A 511 -32.51 -10.35 25.11
CA ALA A 511 -33.89 -10.33 25.57
C ALA A 511 -34.91 -10.42 24.41
N SER A 512 -34.62 -9.74 23.31
CA SER A 512 -35.42 -9.82 22.07
C SER A 512 -35.37 -11.20 21.42
N LEU A 513 -34.21 -11.86 21.48
CA LEU A 513 -33.98 -13.23 20.99
C LEU A 513 -34.81 -14.24 21.81
N ILE A 514 -34.74 -14.17 23.13
CA ILE A 514 -35.52 -15.01 24.05
C ILE A 514 -37.02 -14.86 23.81
N THR A 515 -37.50 -13.62 23.72
CA THR A 515 -38.90 -13.33 23.39
C THR A 515 -39.32 -13.95 22.05
N THR A 516 -38.41 -13.97 21.07
CA THR A 516 -38.67 -14.56 19.76
C THR A 516 -38.72 -16.08 19.81
N ILE A 517 -37.83 -16.74 20.56
CA ILE A 517 -37.87 -18.19 20.79
C ILE A 517 -39.21 -18.58 21.46
N GLN A 518 -39.60 -17.87 22.51
CA GLN A 518 -40.87 -18.10 23.20
C GLN A 518 -42.09 -17.96 22.25
N LYS A 519 -42.10 -16.92 21.40
CA LYS A 519 -43.15 -16.70 20.39
C LYS A 519 -43.21 -17.83 19.36
N ARG A 520 -42.06 -18.33 18.90
CA ARG A 520 -41.96 -19.41 17.90
C ARG A 520 -42.30 -20.78 18.49
N ARG A 521 -42.24 -20.93 19.83
CA ARG A 521 -42.49 -22.16 20.60
C ARG A 521 -41.60 -23.35 20.23
N ARG A 522 -40.59 -23.14 19.40
CA ARG A 522 -39.65 -24.16 18.95
C ARG A 522 -38.28 -23.54 18.73
N PHE A 523 -37.24 -24.26 19.13
CA PHE A 523 -35.86 -23.89 18.90
C PHE A 523 -34.99 -25.14 18.84
N HIS A 524 -34.24 -25.28 17.75
CA HIS A 524 -33.30 -26.37 17.55
C HIS A 524 -31.92 -25.82 17.22
N PHE A 525 -30.94 -26.14 18.06
CA PHE A 525 -29.54 -25.76 17.86
C PHE A 525 -28.63 -26.82 18.51
N PRO A 526 -28.24 -27.88 17.77
CA PRO A 526 -27.48 -29.01 18.33
C PRO A 526 -26.02 -28.64 18.68
N GLU A 527 -25.48 -27.57 18.09
CA GLU A 527 -24.13 -27.06 18.38
C GLU A 527 -24.06 -26.20 19.66
N PHE A 528 -25.12 -26.19 20.48
CA PHE A 528 -25.23 -25.35 21.68
C PHE A 528 -24.05 -25.55 22.65
N PHE A 529 -23.77 -26.81 22.99
CA PHE A 529 -22.73 -27.17 23.95
C PHE A 529 -21.31 -27.08 23.39
N ASP A 530 -21.15 -26.89 22.08
CA ASP A 530 -19.83 -26.71 21.48
C ASP A 530 -19.31 -25.28 21.75
N TYR A 531 -20.21 -24.29 21.76
CA TYR A 531 -19.84 -22.88 21.67
C TYR A 531 -20.37 -21.95 22.78
N ILE A 532 -21.41 -22.34 23.54
CA ILE A 532 -22.04 -21.46 24.54
C ILE A 532 -21.56 -21.79 25.94
N ILE A 533 -20.82 -20.88 26.59
CA ILE A 533 -20.23 -21.05 27.93
C ILE A 533 -20.68 -19.98 28.93
N LEU A 534 -21.33 -18.91 28.47
CA LEU A 534 -21.78 -17.81 29.32
C LEU A 534 -22.95 -18.22 30.21
N ILE A 535 -22.77 -18.11 31.53
CA ILE A 535 -23.72 -18.59 32.55
C ILE A 535 -25.12 -18.02 32.35
N ASP A 536 -25.25 -16.70 32.15
CA ASP A 536 -26.55 -16.04 31.98
C ASP A 536 -27.36 -16.63 30.80
N ILE A 537 -26.68 -16.98 29.71
CA ILE A 537 -27.32 -17.63 28.55
C ILE A 537 -27.67 -19.09 28.87
N LEU A 538 -26.78 -19.82 29.55
CA LEU A 538 -27.03 -21.21 29.94
C LEU A 538 -28.26 -21.33 30.85
N GLU A 539 -28.36 -20.47 31.85
CA GLU A 539 -29.47 -20.43 32.80
C GLU A 539 -30.80 -20.16 32.10
N GLU A 540 -30.86 -19.12 31.26
CA GLU A 540 -32.09 -18.74 30.55
C GLU A 540 -32.52 -19.84 29.57
N MET A 541 -31.57 -20.45 28.85
CA MET A 541 -31.87 -21.54 27.91
C MET A 541 -32.30 -22.82 28.64
N LEU A 542 -31.75 -23.10 29.82
CA LEU A 542 -32.20 -24.19 30.69
C LEU A 542 -33.62 -23.93 31.22
N TYR A 543 -33.94 -22.69 31.58
CA TYR A 543 -35.29 -22.30 31.97
C TYR A 543 -36.30 -22.55 30.83
N LEU A 544 -35.99 -22.10 29.62
CA LEU A 544 -36.83 -22.34 28.43
C LEU A 544 -36.99 -23.84 28.13
N ALA A 545 -35.92 -24.64 28.25
CA ALA A 545 -35.95 -26.07 27.99
C ALA A 545 -36.80 -26.87 29.00
N ASN A 546 -36.94 -26.36 30.23
CA ASN A 546 -37.79 -26.94 31.26
C ASN A 546 -39.27 -26.49 31.16
N CYS A 547 -39.62 -25.62 30.20
CA CYS A 547 -40.99 -25.18 29.99
C CYS A 547 -41.74 -26.17 29.08
N ASP A 548 -42.76 -26.85 29.62
CA ASP A 548 -43.56 -27.86 28.89
C ASP A 548 -44.24 -27.35 27.61
N SER A 549 -44.41 -26.03 27.48
CA SER A 549 -45.07 -25.40 26.33
C SER A 549 -44.15 -25.11 25.13
N LEU A 550 -42.84 -25.33 25.28
CA LEU A 550 -41.81 -25.02 24.29
C LEU A 550 -41.10 -26.30 23.82
N GLN A 551 -40.82 -26.41 22.53
CA GLN A 551 -40.02 -27.51 21.96
C GLN A 551 -38.56 -27.06 21.77
N ILE A 552 -37.74 -27.24 22.80
CA ILE A 552 -36.32 -26.83 22.79
C ILE A 552 -35.42 -28.07 22.64
N THR A 553 -34.57 -28.10 21.62
CA THR A 553 -33.61 -29.20 21.38
C THR A 553 -32.19 -28.65 21.26
N LEU A 554 -31.39 -28.87 22.30
CA LEU A 554 -29.99 -28.40 22.39
C LEU A 554 -28.96 -29.52 22.21
N LEU A 555 -29.35 -30.78 22.45
CA LEU A 555 -28.45 -31.93 22.31
C LEU A 555 -28.45 -32.45 20.85
N PRO A 556 -27.31 -32.97 20.36
CA PRO A 556 -27.24 -33.64 19.06
C PRO A 556 -28.20 -34.84 19.02
N GLN A 557 -29.01 -34.94 17.95
CA GLN A 557 -29.84 -36.13 17.76
C GLN A 557 -28.98 -37.28 17.24
N THR A 558 -28.61 -38.22 18.11
CA THR A 558 -28.04 -39.50 17.67
C THR A 558 -29.12 -40.30 16.93
N ASP A 559 -28.76 -41.00 15.84
CA ASP A 559 -29.69 -41.76 14.99
C ASP A 559 -30.51 -42.85 15.74
N ALA A 560 -30.18 -43.12 17.01
CA ALA A 560 -30.95 -43.97 17.92
C ALA A 560 -32.35 -43.42 18.27
N ASN A 561 -32.62 -42.12 18.07
CA ASN A 561 -33.87 -41.47 18.51
C ASN A 561 -34.93 -41.26 17.41
N LYS A 562 -34.67 -41.64 16.15
CA LYS A 562 -35.64 -41.47 15.06
C LYS A 562 -36.84 -42.44 15.06
N GLY A 563 -36.85 -43.44 15.96
CA GLY A 563 -37.87 -44.51 15.92
C GLY A 563 -38.47 -44.96 17.25
N ARG A 564 -38.16 -44.35 18.41
CA ARG A 564 -38.71 -44.81 19.70
C ARG A 564 -40.04 -44.15 20.02
N THR A 565 -41.11 -44.94 19.94
CA THR A 565 -42.42 -44.66 20.52
C THR A 565 -42.28 -44.14 21.96
N VAL A 566 -42.83 -42.95 22.19
CA VAL A 566 -42.80 -42.20 23.45
C VAL A 566 -43.52 -43.00 24.53
N THR A 567 -42.76 -43.50 25.51
CA THR A 567 -43.28 -44.05 26.76
C THR A 567 -42.68 -43.26 27.92
N ARG A 568 -43.49 -43.01 28.97
CA ARG A 568 -43.28 -42.05 30.07
C ARG A 568 -41.93 -42.13 30.81
N GLY A 569 -41.11 -43.16 30.61
CA GLY A 569 -39.77 -43.30 31.20
C GLY A 569 -38.61 -42.67 30.40
N VAL A 570 -38.78 -42.38 29.11
CA VAL A 570 -37.68 -41.89 28.23
C VAL A 570 -37.36 -40.41 28.48
N ASN A 571 -38.34 -39.61 28.89
CA ASN A 571 -38.15 -38.18 29.14
C ASN A 571 -37.29 -37.90 30.39
N ARG A 572 -37.21 -38.83 31.35
CA ARG A 572 -36.38 -38.66 32.55
C ARG A 572 -34.89 -38.74 32.22
N GLY A 573 -34.50 -39.70 31.39
CA GLY A 573 -33.11 -39.86 30.95
C GLY A 573 -32.61 -38.68 30.11
N ALA A 574 -33.43 -38.17 29.18
CA ALA A 574 -33.07 -37.00 28.37
C ALA A 574 -32.90 -35.72 29.21
N ARG A 575 -33.69 -35.56 30.28
CA ARG A 575 -33.56 -34.42 31.21
C ARG A 575 -32.32 -34.54 32.09
N GLU A 576 -32.00 -35.74 32.57
CA GLU A 576 -30.77 -36.01 33.33
C GLU A 576 -29.52 -35.79 32.45
N GLU A 577 -29.56 -36.19 31.18
CA GLU A 577 -28.49 -35.94 30.20
C GLU A 577 -28.31 -34.44 29.92
N LEU A 578 -29.40 -33.68 29.75
CA LEU A 578 -29.35 -32.24 29.58
C LEU A 578 -28.73 -31.53 30.79
N MET A 579 -29.13 -31.93 32.01
CA MET A 579 -28.55 -31.37 33.24
C MET A 579 -27.05 -31.66 33.35
N LEU A 580 -26.64 -32.88 33.02
CA LEU A 580 -25.22 -33.27 33.05
C LEU A 580 -24.41 -32.51 31.99
N ALA A 581 -24.97 -32.29 30.79
CA ALA A 581 -24.34 -31.46 29.76
C ALA A 581 -24.21 -29.99 30.21
N MET A 582 -25.24 -29.43 30.86
CA MET A 582 -25.19 -28.08 31.45
C MET A 582 -24.11 -27.98 32.55
N GLU A 583 -24.04 -28.96 33.46
CA GLU A 583 -23.01 -29.00 34.50
C GLU A 583 -21.59 -29.08 33.92
N GLN A 584 -21.40 -29.83 32.82
CA GLN A 584 -20.12 -29.87 32.12
C GLN A 584 -19.80 -28.53 31.45
N GLN A 585 -20.80 -27.88 30.87
CA GLN A 585 -20.60 -26.61 30.18
C GLN A 585 -20.30 -25.45 31.13
N ILE A 586 -20.93 -25.44 32.32
CA ILE A 586 -20.64 -24.44 33.37
C ILE A 586 -19.18 -24.51 33.81
N LYS A 587 -18.54 -25.69 33.79
CA LYS A 587 -17.10 -25.81 34.11
C LYS A 587 -16.19 -25.06 33.14
N ARG A 588 -16.70 -24.69 31.96
CA ARG A 588 -16.00 -23.92 30.92
C ARG A 588 -16.26 -22.42 31.01
N CYS A 589 -17.03 -21.94 31.99
CA CYS A 589 -17.44 -20.52 32.07
C CYS A 589 -16.28 -19.54 32.25
N GLU A 590 -15.13 -20.00 32.77
CA GLU A 590 -13.90 -19.22 32.91
C GLU A 590 -13.04 -19.22 31.64
N GLU A 591 -13.38 -20.04 30.63
CA GLU A 591 -12.67 -20.05 29.35
C GLU A 591 -12.88 -18.72 28.60
N PRO A 592 -11.86 -18.19 27.91
CA PRO A 592 -12.04 -17.03 27.06
C PRO A 592 -12.99 -17.34 25.89
N VAL A 593 -13.97 -16.47 25.66
CA VAL A 593 -14.94 -16.61 24.57
C VAL A 593 -14.30 -16.45 23.18
N GLU A 594 -13.26 -15.63 23.06
CA GLU A 594 -12.67 -15.28 21.76
C GLU A 594 -12.10 -16.49 20.98
N PRO A 595 -11.30 -17.41 21.58
CA PRO A 595 -10.90 -18.66 20.91
C PRO A 595 -12.07 -19.52 20.46
N LEU A 596 -13.16 -19.59 21.22
CA LEU A 596 -14.36 -20.34 20.86
C LEU A 596 -15.05 -19.74 19.63
N LEU A 597 -15.16 -18.42 19.57
CA LEU A 597 -15.73 -17.74 18.39
C LEU A 597 -14.86 -17.94 17.15
N ARG A 598 -13.54 -17.88 17.29
CA ARG A 598 -12.62 -18.18 16.18
C ARG A 598 -12.76 -19.61 15.69
N HIS A 599 -12.98 -20.56 16.59
CA HIS A 599 -13.28 -21.95 16.24
C HIS A 599 -14.61 -22.07 15.50
N PHE A 600 -15.66 -21.41 16.02
CA PHE A 600 -16.98 -21.33 15.40
C PHE A 600 -16.89 -20.82 13.96
N PHE A 601 -16.18 -19.73 13.67
CA PHE A 601 -16.05 -19.22 12.29
C PHE A 601 -15.25 -20.13 11.35
N LYS A 602 -14.42 -21.03 11.88
CA LYS A 602 -13.66 -22.00 11.07
C LYS A 602 -14.49 -23.23 10.73
N GLN A 603 -15.38 -23.65 11.63
CA GLN A 603 -16.17 -24.87 11.48
C GLN A 603 -17.57 -24.61 10.92
N GLU A 604 -18.19 -23.50 11.32
CA GLU A 604 -19.58 -23.19 11.02
C GLU A 604 -19.72 -22.12 9.95
N LYS A 605 -20.65 -22.34 9.00
CA LYS A 605 -21.07 -21.32 8.04
C LYS A 605 -22.24 -20.51 8.59
N LEU A 606 -22.14 -19.19 8.55
CA LEU A 606 -23.23 -18.30 8.94
C LEU A 606 -24.47 -18.44 8.04
N SER A 607 -25.65 -18.46 8.67
CA SER A 607 -26.93 -18.65 7.98
C SER A 607 -27.48 -17.30 7.47
N LEU A 608 -26.91 -16.76 6.40
CA LEU A 608 -27.22 -15.40 5.90
C LEU A 608 -28.49 -15.27 5.01
N GLY A 609 -29.23 -16.36 4.79
CA GLY A 609 -30.49 -16.39 4.03
C GLY A 609 -30.28 -16.23 2.50
N GLY A 610 -30.90 -17.09 1.69
CA GLY A 610 -30.69 -17.12 0.25
C GLY A 610 -31.38 -15.97 -0.51
N LYS A 611 -30.59 -15.19 -1.26
CA LYS A 611 -30.83 -14.84 -2.68
C LYS A 611 -29.46 -14.47 -3.26
N HIS A 612 -28.78 -15.46 -3.85
CA HIS A 612 -27.81 -15.17 -4.90
C HIS A 612 -28.59 -14.55 -6.06
N ALA A 613 -28.42 -13.26 -6.30
CA ALA A 613 -28.61 -12.73 -7.64
C ALA A 613 -27.28 -12.90 -8.35
N THR A 614 -27.07 -14.10 -8.92
CA THR A 614 -26.14 -14.27 -10.02
C THR A 614 -26.64 -13.46 -11.21
N THR A 615 -25.93 -12.39 -11.54
CA THR A 615 -25.72 -11.90 -12.91
C THR A 615 -24.39 -11.18 -12.94
#